data_AF-A0A1I1W1S2-F1
#
_entry.id   AF-A0A1I1W1S2-F1
#
_cell.length_a   1.000
_cell.length_b   1.000
_cell.length_c   1.000
_cell.angle_alpha   90.00
_cell.angle_beta   90.00
_cell.angle_gamma   90.00
#
_symmetry.space_group_name_H-M   'P 1'
#
loop_
_entity.id
_entity.type
_entity.pdbx_description
1 polymer ?
#
loop_
_entity_poly.entity_id
_entity_poly.type
_entity_poly.pdbx_seq_one_letter_code
_entity_poly.pdbx_strand_id
1 'polypeptide(L)'
;MHLPEQNIFLDVFCEQSHRAGEVICGDVFLSRRISGEGRTIVVLSDGMGSGVKANVLASLTASMAINFTLEHREVQKTAEIIMDTLPVCSVRKISYSTFTIIDVEDDGRTTIVEYDNPSCLLIRHYREFDPGWEILELEAEQHKGKVIRTCSFAAQKEDRIVFWTDGIIQAGMGSRSFPFGWSREGAVEHALKILSNEPFISASKMAKKMVNLATLHDGGHPKDDTSCGVIYFREPRKLLLVSGPPYIEKHDLDFALKVKRFKGKKIIAGGTTAEIVARELALKFDVGMMASDPELPPVSFVEGIDLVTEGILTLGKVARILEGFKSDTRLGNGPADLIIRMLMESDKIHVIIGTRINVAHQDPTLPVELEIRRTVLKRIVNLLEEKFLKEVSVEYI
;
A
#
# COMPACT_ATOMS: atom_id res chain seq x y z
N MET A 1 -27.29 -11.68 -16.58
CA MET A 1 -26.23 -12.31 -15.76
C MET A 1 -25.26 -11.19 -15.43
N HIS A 2 -25.46 -10.50 -14.30
CA HIS A 2 -24.54 -9.42 -13.90
C HIS A 2 -23.19 -10.04 -13.56
N LEU A 3 -22.13 -9.66 -14.26
CA LEU A 3 -20.76 -9.98 -13.90
C LEU A 3 -20.55 -9.53 -12.44
N PRO A 4 -19.99 -10.38 -11.56
CA PRO A 4 -19.68 -9.93 -10.21
C PRO A 4 -18.68 -8.77 -10.31
N GLU A 5 -18.97 -7.66 -9.63
CA GLU A 5 -18.02 -6.57 -9.43
C GLU A 5 -16.66 -7.17 -9.09
N GLN A 6 -15.67 -6.95 -9.95
CA GLN A 6 -14.31 -7.35 -9.64
C GLN A 6 -13.86 -6.47 -8.49
N ASN A 7 -14.02 -6.96 -7.26
CA ASN A 7 -13.49 -6.37 -6.03
C ASN A 7 -11.95 -6.41 -6.08
N ILE A 8 -11.35 -5.68 -7.01
CA ILE A 8 -9.92 -5.48 -7.14
C ILE A 8 -9.58 -4.23 -6.35
N PHE A 9 -8.70 -4.41 -5.37
CA PHE A 9 -8.06 -3.34 -4.63
C PHE A 9 -6.67 -3.12 -5.21
N LEU A 10 -6.35 -1.86 -5.50
CA LEU A 10 -5.03 -1.46 -5.99
C LEU A 10 -4.14 -1.11 -4.79
N ASP A 11 -3.20 -2.00 -4.49
CA ASP A 11 -2.13 -1.74 -3.53
C ASP A 11 -0.96 -1.11 -4.28
N VAL A 12 -0.78 0.20 -4.11
CA VAL A 12 0.20 1.02 -4.82
C VAL A 12 1.23 1.56 -3.84
N PHE A 13 2.52 1.34 -4.12
CA PHE A 13 3.59 1.91 -3.31
C PHE A 13 4.86 2.11 -4.15
N CYS A 14 5.63 3.15 -3.82
CA CYS A 14 6.97 3.36 -4.35
C CYS A 14 7.96 3.56 -3.21
N GLU A 15 9.06 2.80 -3.24
CA GLU A 15 10.22 3.07 -2.40
C GLU A 15 11.21 3.90 -3.21
N GLN A 16 11.76 4.96 -2.61
CA GLN A 16 12.73 5.85 -3.24
C GLN A 16 13.93 6.05 -2.32
N SER A 17 15.14 5.97 -2.87
CA SER A 17 16.40 6.25 -2.18
C SER A 17 17.19 7.27 -2.98
N HIS A 18 17.75 8.26 -2.30
CA HIS A 18 18.52 9.30 -2.95
C HIS A 18 19.97 8.89 -3.12
N ARG A 19 20.61 9.43 -4.16
CA ARG A 19 22.05 9.27 -4.38
C ARG A 19 22.87 9.71 -3.17
N ALA A 20 23.92 8.95 -2.84
CA ALA A 20 24.86 9.30 -1.79
C ALA A 20 25.46 10.70 -1.98
N GLY A 21 25.31 11.56 -0.97
CA GLY A 21 25.81 12.95 -0.98
C GLY A 21 24.75 13.99 -1.33
N GLU A 22 23.59 13.57 -1.85
CA GLU A 22 22.42 14.44 -2.00
C GLU A 22 21.54 14.41 -0.76
N VAL A 23 20.68 15.41 -0.61
CA VAL A 23 19.72 15.51 0.52
C VAL A 23 18.32 15.05 0.12
N ILE A 24 18.02 15.06 -1.19
CA ILE A 24 16.72 14.68 -1.74
C ILE A 24 16.90 13.78 -2.96
N CYS A 25 15.90 12.94 -3.22
CA CYS A 25 15.88 12.07 -4.39
C CYS A 25 15.50 12.90 -5.64
N GLY A 26 16.27 12.74 -6.71
CA GLY A 26 15.99 13.32 -8.02
C GLY A 26 14.74 12.74 -8.69
N ASP A 27 14.35 11.53 -8.32
CA ASP A 27 13.15 10.87 -8.81
C ASP A 27 11.90 11.36 -8.07
N VAL A 28 10.77 11.40 -8.77
CA VAL A 28 9.48 11.77 -8.22
C VAL A 28 8.43 10.74 -8.56
N PHE A 29 7.78 10.24 -7.51
CA PHE A 29 6.61 9.38 -7.60
C PHE A 29 5.35 10.14 -7.19
N LEU A 30 4.32 10.10 -8.04
CA LEU A 30 3.00 10.63 -7.72
C LEU A 30 1.92 9.58 -8.01
N SER A 31 0.92 9.51 -7.14
CA SER A 31 -0.26 8.64 -7.31
C SER A 31 -1.51 9.42 -6.99
N ARG A 32 -2.52 9.34 -7.87
CA ARG A 32 -3.79 10.04 -7.71
C ARG A 32 -4.95 9.11 -8.02
N ARG A 33 -5.80 8.88 -7.02
CA ARG A 33 -7.06 8.15 -7.16
C ARG A 33 -8.21 9.13 -7.36
N ILE A 34 -9.02 8.92 -8.39
CA ILE A 34 -10.17 9.75 -8.74
C ILE A 34 -11.44 8.94 -8.44
N SER A 35 -11.93 9.04 -7.19
CA SER A 35 -13.05 8.21 -6.73
C SER A 35 -14.33 8.36 -7.55
N GLY A 36 -14.58 9.54 -8.13
CA GLY A 36 -15.77 9.78 -8.97
C GLY A 36 -15.73 9.11 -10.35
N GLU A 37 -14.54 8.77 -10.84
CA GLU A 37 -14.33 8.14 -12.15
C GLU A 37 -13.85 6.68 -12.03
N GLY A 38 -13.64 6.18 -10.81
CA GLY A 38 -13.12 4.82 -10.61
C GLY A 38 -11.65 4.64 -11.04
N ARG A 39 -10.92 5.74 -11.30
CA ARG A 39 -9.62 5.73 -11.98
C ARG A 39 -8.46 5.97 -11.02
N THR A 40 -7.31 5.36 -11.29
CA THR A 40 -6.06 5.58 -10.53
C THR A 40 -4.91 5.80 -11.50
N ILE A 41 -4.27 6.98 -11.40
CA ILE A 41 -3.12 7.35 -12.22
C ILE A 41 -1.88 7.34 -11.33
N VAL A 42 -0.85 6.66 -11.80
CA VAL A 42 0.43 6.50 -11.12
C VAL A 42 1.54 6.95 -12.06
N VAL A 43 2.45 7.79 -11.58
CA VAL A 43 3.58 8.30 -12.36
C VAL A 43 4.87 8.16 -11.57
N LEU A 44 5.90 7.64 -12.23
CA LEU A 44 7.28 7.68 -11.75
C LEU A 44 8.13 8.39 -12.79
N SER A 45 8.82 9.43 -12.37
CA SER A 45 9.64 10.27 -13.24
C SER A 45 11.04 10.41 -12.65
N ASP A 46 12.06 10.21 -13.47
CA ASP A 46 13.45 10.41 -13.10
C ASP A 46 13.96 11.68 -13.79
N GLY A 47 14.46 12.60 -12.97
CA GLY A 47 14.95 13.90 -13.41
C GLY A 47 16.44 13.83 -13.71
N MET A 48 16.87 14.36 -14.84
CA MET A 48 18.27 14.26 -15.27
C MET A 48 19.26 14.77 -14.21
N GLY A 49 20.09 13.86 -13.69
CA GLY A 49 21.11 14.13 -12.67
C GLY A 49 20.67 13.60 -11.31
N SER A 50 20.95 14.34 -10.24
CA SER A 50 20.47 13.98 -8.90
C SER A 50 20.18 15.23 -8.08
N GLY A 51 19.51 15.07 -6.94
CA GLY A 51 19.28 16.15 -5.98
C GLY A 51 18.22 17.16 -6.40
N VAL A 52 18.34 18.40 -5.90
CA VAL A 52 17.30 19.44 -6.03
C VAL A 52 16.90 19.72 -7.47
N LYS A 53 17.88 19.80 -8.38
CA LYS A 53 17.60 20.13 -9.78
C LYS A 53 16.86 19.00 -10.49
N ALA A 54 17.27 17.76 -10.27
CA ALA A 54 16.61 16.57 -10.81
C ALA A 54 15.17 16.49 -10.29
N ASN A 55 14.99 16.65 -8.98
CA ASN A 55 13.67 16.59 -8.34
C ASN A 55 12.69 17.62 -8.89
N VAL A 56 13.13 18.86 -9.17
CA VAL A 56 12.26 19.89 -9.78
C VAL A 56 11.82 19.49 -11.19
N LEU A 57 12.74 18.93 -11.99
CA LEU A 57 12.44 18.48 -13.35
C LEU A 57 11.48 17.28 -13.34
N ALA A 58 11.73 16.30 -12.48
CA ALA A 58 10.86 15.15 -12.29
C ALA A 58 9.48 15.57 -11.75
N SER A 59 9.43 16.55 -10.83
CA SER A 59 8.17 17.08 -10.28
C SER A 59 7.31 17.75 -11.34
N LEU A 60 7.91 18.55 -12.21
CA LEU A 60 7.21 19.18 -13.34
C LEU A 60 6.66 18.10 -14.28
N THR A 61 7.49 17.13 -14.66
CA THR A 61 7.10 16.01 -15.54
C THR A 61 5.96 15.20 -14.95
N ALA A 62 6.09 14.76 -13.69
CA ALA A 62 5.08 13.95 -13.02
C ALA A 62 3.75 14.71 -12.83
N SER A 63 3.81 16.01 -12.53
CA SER A 63 2.62 16.85 -12.39
C SER A 63 1.90 17.05 -13.72
N MET A 64 2.65 17.30 -14.80
CA MET A 64 2.10 17.38 -16.16
C MET A 64 1.47 16.05 -16.57
N ALA A 65 2.17 14.94 -16.34
CA ALA A 65 1.67 13.60 -16.63
C ALA A 65 0.34 13.30 -15.95
N ILE A 66 0.21 13.60 -14.66
CA ILE A 66 -1.07 13.43 -13.96
C ILE A 66 -2.16 14.31 -14.58
N ASN A 67 -1.90 15.61 -14.74
CA ASN A 67 -2.94 16.55 -15.17
C ASN A 67 -3.38 16.31 -16.63
N PHE A 68 -2.46 16.01 -17.53
CA PHE A 68 -2.82 15.74 -18.92
C PHE A 68 -3.47 14.37 -19.10
N THR A 69 -3.08 13.36 -18.33
CA THR A 69 -3.78 12.05 -18.34
C THR A 69 -5.20 12.16 -17.78
N LEU A 70 -5.44 13.10 -16.85
CA LEU A 70 -6.79 13.41 -16.38
C LEU A 70 -7.64 14.07 -17.47
N GLU A 71 -7.10 15.06 -18.16
CA GLU A 71 -7.82 15.83 -19.18
C GLU A 71 -8.00 15.06 -20.50
N HIS A 72 -7.01 14.27 -20.89
CA HIS A 72 -6.93 13.57 -22.17
C HIS A 72 -6.88 12.07 -21.95
N ARG A 73 -7.79 11.34 -22.61
CA ARG A 73 -7.81 9.86 -22.57
C ARG A 73 -6.78 9.23 -23.49
N GLU A 74 -6.25 9.98 -24.47
CA GLU A 74 -5.27 9.48 -25.42
C GLU A 74 -3.86 9.67 -24.90
N VAL A 75 -3.24 8.54 -24.54
CA VAL A 75 -1.86 8.45 -24.03
C VAL A 75 -0.83 9.12 -24.93
N GLN A 76 -0.95 8.93 -26.25
CA GLN A 76 0.00 9.51 -27.21
C GLN A 76 -0.03 11.04 -27.14
N LYS A 77 -1.23 11.63 -27.05
CA LYS A 77 -1.40 13.08 -26.93
C LYS A 77 -0.80 13.61 -25.64
N THR A 78 -1.02 12.92 -24.53
CA THR A 78 -0.43 13.27 -23.24
C THR A 78 1.09 13.27 -23.31
N ALA A 79 1.69 12.23 -23.86
CA ALA A 79 3.14 12.13 -23.98
C ALA A 79 3.71 13.22 -24.92
N GLU A 80 3.07 13.47 -26.07
CA GLU A 80 3.42 14.59 -26.97
C GLU A 80 3.43 15.94 -26.24
N ILE A 81 2.36 16.27 -25.50
CA ILE A 81 2.23 17.53 -24.78
C ILE A 81 3.34 17.67 -23.72
N ILE A 82 3.63 16.60 -22.97
CA ILE A 82 4.71 16.60 -21.98
C ILE A 82 6.04 16.91 -22.67
N MET A 83 6.34 16.27 -23.80
CA MET A 83 7.61 16.48 -24.51
C MET A 83 7.72 17.85 -25.19
N ASP A 84 6.61 18.41 -25.66
CA ASP A 84 6.56 19.78 -26.18
C ASP A 84 6.77 20.82 -25.07
N THR A 85 6.32 20.51 -23.85
CA THR A 85 6.39 21.44 -22.71
C THR A 85 7.71 21.32 -21.94
N LEU A 86 8.31 20.13 -21.91
CA LEU A 86 9.59 19.92 -21.24
C LEU A 86 10.68 20.67 -21.99
N PRO A 87 11.51 21.46 -21.29
CA PRO A 87 12.63 22.10 -21.96
C PRO A 87 13.58 21.02 -22.51
N VAL A 88 14.48 21.39 -23.42
CA VAL A 88 15.53 20.47 -23.91
C VAL A 88 16.86 20.97 -23.38
N CYS A 89 17.71 20.06 -22.89
CA CYS A 89 19.03 20.45 -22.41
C CYS A 89 19.82 21.14 -23.52
N SER A 90 20.12 22.44 -23.35
CA SER A 90 20.83 23.23 -24.37
C SER A 90 22.22 22.68 -24.69
N VAL A 91 22.85 21.99 -23.71
CA VAL A 91 24.19 21.39 -23.83
C VAL A 91 24.14 19.96 -24.37
N ARG A 92 23.27 19.10 -23.81
CA ARG A 92 23.25 17.66 -24.11
C ARG A 92 22.18 17.24 -25.12
N LYS A 93 21.25 18.14 -25.48
CA LYS A 93 20.12 17.92 -26.40
C LYS A 93 19.19 16.74 -26.03
N ILE A 94 19.29 16.22 -24.81
CA ILE A 94 18.42 15.18 -24.25
C ILE A 94 17.25 15.80 -23.47
N SER A 95 16.14 15.05 -23.38
CA SER A 95 15.00 15.37 -22.54
C SER A 95 15.44 15.49 -21.07
N TYR A 96 14.89 16.47 -20.34
CA TYR A 96 15.29 16.72 -18.96
C TYR A 96 14.81 15.67 -17.95
N SER A 97 13.90 14.78 -18.34
CA SER A 97 13.33 13.77 -17.46
C SER A 97 12.75 12.61 -18.26
N THR A 98 12.84 11.42 -17.70
CA THR A 98 12.16 10.20 -18.14
C THR A 98 10.88 10.01 -17.35
N PHE A 99 9.98 9.16 -17.83
CA PHE A 99 8.78 8.83 -17.06
C PHE A 99 8.15 7.50 -17.42
N THR A 100 7.41 6.95 -16.46
CA THR A 100 6.46 5.87 -16.61
C THR A 100 5.11 6.33 -16.07
N ILE A 101 4.07 6.28 -16.91
CA ILE A 101 2.68 6.58 -16.54
C ILE A 101 1.92 5.27 -16.57
N ILE A 102 1.17 4.98 -15.51
CA ILE A 102 0.28 3.83 -15.41
C ILE A 102 -1.11 4.36 -15.06
N ASP A 103 -2.07 4.12 -15.93
CA ASP A 103 -3.44 4.54 -15.79
C ASP A 103 -4.35 3.31 -15.67
N VAL A 104 -5.06 3.20 -14.55
CA VAL A 104 -5.89 2.05 -14.19
C VAL A 104 -7.33 2.50 -14.02
N GLU A 105 -8.22 1.97 -14.85
CA GLU A 105 -9.68 2.13 -14.77
C GLU A 105 -10.31 1.12 -13.79
N ASP A 106 -11.54 1.37 -13.35
CA ASP A 106 -12.25 0.52 -12.38
C ASP A 106 -12.63 -0.86 -12.93
N ASP A 107 -12.83 -0.96 -14.24
CA ASP A 107 -13.05 -2.22 -14.96
C ASP A 107 -11.78 -3.08 -15.10
N GLY A 108 -10.63 -2.58 -14.60
CA GLY A 108 -9.34 -3.22 -14.64
C GLY A 108 -8.55 -2.94 -15.92
N ARG A 109 -9.09 -2.16 -16.87
CA ARG A 109 -8.32 -1.70 -18.03
C ARG A 109 -7.14 -0.86 -17.55
N THR A 110 -5.95 -1.30 -17.92
CA THR A 110 -4.70 -0.69 -17.52
C THR A 110 -3.92 -0.29 -18.76
N THR A 111 -3.48 0.95 -18.80
CA THR A 111 -2.63 1.47 -19.88
C THR A 111 -1.31 1.96 -19.29
N ILE A 112 -0.21 1.58 -19.93
CA ILE A 112 1.15 1.96 -19.51
C ILE A 112 1.81 2.75 -20.62
N VAL A 113 2.57 3.76 -20.23
CA VAL A 113 3.33 4.65 -21.11
C VAL A 113 4.73 4.79 -20.54
N GLU A 114 5.75 4.49 -21.32
CA GLU A 114 7.14 4.62 -20.93
C GLU A 114 7.87 5.50 -21.92
N TYR A 115 8.60 6.46 -21.38
CA TYR A 115 9.52 7.31 -22.12
C TYR A 115 10.87 7.32 -21.41
N ASP A 116 11.88 6.75 -22.05
CA ASP A 116 13.29 6.60 -21.61
C ASP A 116 13.52 5.87 -20.27
N ASN A 117 12.51 5.65 -19.45
CA ASN A 117 12.61 4.79 -18.27
C ASN A 117 12.82 3.31 -18.67
N PRO A 118 13.54 2.52 -17.86
CA PRO A 118 13.66 1.09 -18.12
C PRO A 118 12.30 0.41 -18.07
N SER A 119 12.09 -0.53 -19.00
CA SER A 119 10.78 -1.15 -19.13
C SER A 119 10.36 -1.94 -17.89
N CYS A 120 9.13 -1.66 -17.46
CA CYS A 120 8.49 -2.31 -16.34
C CYS A 120 8.33 -3.81 -16.57
N LEU A 121 8.06 -4.50 -15.48
CA LEU A 121 7.76 -5.91 -15.42
C LEU A 121 6.29 -6.08 -15.08
N LEU A 122 5.54 -6.66 -16.02
CA LEU A 122 4.20 -7.15 -15.77
C LEU A 122 4.28 -8.60 -15.33
N ILE A 123 3.61 -8.93 -14.24
CA ILE A 123 3.63 -10.27 -13.66
C ILE A 123 2.20 -10.79 -13.62
N ARG A 124 1.98 -11.91 -14.30
CA ARG A 124 0.73 -12.68 -14.25
C ARG A 124 1.07 -14.13 -13.97
N HIS A 125 0.36 -14.74 -13.01
CA HIS A 125 0.61 -16.13 -12.60
C HIS A 125 2.09 -16.44 -12.30
N TYR A 126 2.76 -15.55 -11.55
CA TYR A 126 4.18 -15.69 -11.13
C TYR A 126 5.19 -15.73 -12.29
N ARG A 127 4.82 -15.19 -13.46
CA ARG A 127 5.70 -15.10 -14.63
C ARG A 127 5.58 -13.74 -15.28
N GLU A 128 6.63 -13.36 -16.02
CA GLU A 128 6.57 -12.17 -16.87
C GLU A 128 5.47 -12.34 -17.93
N PHE A 129 4.64 -11.30 -18.06
CA PHE A 129 3.51 -11.23 -18.98
C PHE A 129 3.82 -10.18 -20.05
N ASP A 130 3.71 -10.56 -21.31
CA ASP A 130 3.79 -9.62 -22.42
C ASP A 130 2.38 -9.08 -22.75
N PRO A 131 2.13 -7.78 -22.56
CA PRO A 131 0.85 -7.16 -22.84
C PRO A 131 0.65 -6.83 -24.33
N GLY A 132 1.66 -7.06 -25.18
CA GLY A 132 1.69 -6.57 -26.56
C GLY A 132 2.11 -5.10 -26.62
N TRP A 133 3.40 -4.84 -26.36
CA TRP A 133 3.94 -3.49 -26.42
C TRP A 133 3.93 -2.90 -27.84
N GLU A 134 3.46 -1.67 -27.93
CA GLU A 134 3.52 -0.83 -29.12
C GLU A 134 4.64 0.20 -28.96
N ILE A 135 5.35 0.46 -30.05
CA ILE A 135 6.36 1.51 -30.14
C ILE A 135 5.77 2.64 -30.98
N LEU A 136 5.62 3.81 -30.35
CA LEU A 136 5.15 5.02 -31.00
C LEU A 136 6.35 5.94 -31.23
N GLU A 137 6.61 6.24 -32.50
CA GLU A 137 7.52 7.30 -32.89
C GLU A 137 6.74 8.62 -32.96
N LEU A 138 7.30 9.69 -32.42
CA LEU A 138 6.65 10.99 -32.44
C LEU A 138 6.80 11.62 -33.82
N GLU A 139 5.67 12.06 -34.39
CA GLU A 139 5.61 12.57 -35.75
C GLU A 139 6.27 13.96 -35.93
N ALA A 140 6.36 14.75 -34.86
CA ALA A 140 6.89 16.11 -34.93
C ALA A 140 8.41 16.12 -35.20
N GLU A 141 8.86 16.90 -36.18
CA GLU A 141 10.29 16.99 -36.55
C GLU A 141 11.21 17.33 -35.37
N GLN A 142 10.72 18.08 -34.39
CA GLN A 142 11.47 18.47 -33.18
C GLN A 142 11.71 17.32 -32.19
N HIS A 143 10.99 16.20 -32.33
CA HIS A 143 11.08 15.01 -31.48
C HIS A 143 11.57 13.77 -32.23
N LYS A 144 12.12 13.96 -33.43
CA LYS A 144 12.60 12.87 -34.29
C LYS A 144 13.61 11.99 -33.56
N GLY A 145 13.30 10.69 -33.45
CA GLY A 145 14.13 9.69 -32.76
C GLY A 145 13.79 9.43 -31.30
N LYS A 146 12.84 10.17 -30.71
CA LYS A 146 12.26 9.83 -29.40
C LYS A 146 11.18 8.76 -29.58
N VAL A 147 11.26 7.73 -28.75
CA VAL A 147 10.38 6.56 -28.80
C VAL A 147 9.59 6.47 -27.51
N ILE A 148 8.27 6.36 -27.64
CA ILE A 148 7.40 5.99 -26.53
C ILE A 148 7.05 4.51 -26.66
N ARG A 149 7.08 3.79 -25.55
CA ARG A 149 6.51 2.45 -25.46
C ARG A 149 5.18 2.52 -24.75
N THR A 150 4.15 1.91 -25.30
CA THR A 150 2.84 1.85 -24.67
C THR A 150 2.21 0.47 -24.80
N CYS A 151 1.33 0.14 -23.88
CA CYS A 151 0.48 -1.03 -23.99
C CYS A 151 -0.83 -0.78 -23.23
N SER A 152 -1.88 -1.47 -23.64
CA SER A 152 -3.15 -1.53 -22.92
C SER A 152 -3.58 -2.98 -22.74
N PHE A 153 -3.95 -3.36 -21.52
CA PHE A 153 -4.40 -4.71 -21.20
C PHE A 153 -5.46 -4.67 -20.10
N ALA A 154 -6.26 -5.74 -20.00
CA ALA A 154 -7.15 -5.95 -18.86
C ALA A 154 -6.36 -6.62 -17.72
N ALA A 155 -6.17 -5.90 -16.62
CA ALA A 155 -5.53 -6.44 -15.43
C ALA A 155 -6.45 -7.47 -14.75
N GLN A 156 -5.83 -8.48 -14.16
CA GLN A 156 -6.51 -9.56 -13.46
C GLN A 156 -6.15 -9.54 -11.99
N LYS A 157 -7.00 -10.18 -11.17
CA LYS A 157 -6.63 -10.44 -9.77
C LYS A 157 -5.31 -11.18 -9.71
N GLU A 158 -4.49 -10.74 -8.77
CA GLU A 158 -3.13 -11.17 -8.49
C GLU A 158 -2.04 -10.71 -9.47
N ASP A 159 -2.40 -9.93 -10.49
CA ASP A 159 -1.41 -9.28 -11.35
C ASP A 159 -0.60 -8.24 -10.58
N ARG A 160 0.64 -8.02 -11.04
CA ARG A 160 1.52 -6.98 -10.53
C ARG A 160 2.21 -6.23 -11.65
N ILE A 161 2.42 -4.94 -11.42
CA ILE A 161 3.23 -4.07 -12.25
C ILE A 161 4.37 -3.60 -11.38
N VAL A 162 5.61 -3.95 -11.76
CA VAL A 162 6.82 -3.47 -11.09
C VAL A 162 7.54 -2.55 -12.07
N PHE A 163 7.75 -1.30 -11.68
CA PHE A 163 8.33 -0.26 -12.52
C PHE A 163 9.40 0.46 -11.72
N TRP A 164 10.43 0.95 -12.39
CA TRP A 164 11.65 1.40 -11.75
C TRP A 164 12.35 2.45 -12.60
N THR A 165 13.19 3.25 -11.95
CA THR A 165 14.13 4.15 -12.62
C THR A 165 15.42 3.40 -12.96
N ASP A 166 16.30 4.04 -13.72
CA ASP A 166 17.55 3.42 -14.15
C ASP A 166 18.49 3.10 -12.97
N GLY A 167 18.38 3.80 -11.83
CA GLY A 167 19.13 3.49 -10.61
C GLY A 167 18.98 2.04 -10.13
N ILE A 168 17.83 1.38 -10.39
CA ILE A 168 17.69 -0.07 -10.13
C ILE A 168 18.52 -0.87 -11.13
N ILE A 169 18.37 -0.60 -12.42
CA ILE A 169 18.99 -1.38 -13.50
C ILE A 169 20.52 -1.19 -13.54
N GLN A 170 20.98 0.02 -13.21
CA GLN A 170 22.38 0.41 -13.19
C GLN A 170 23.06 0.14 -11.83
N ALA A 171 22.32 -0.38 -10.85
CA ALA A 171 22.88 -0.66 -9.53
C ALA A 171 24.13 -1.55 -9.60
N GLY A 172 25.18 -1.16 -8.88
CA GLY A 172 26.46 -1.82 -8.87
C GLY A 172 27.35 -1.54 -10.08
N MET A 173 26.93 -0.70 -11.04
CA MET A 173 27.72 -0.40 -12.25
C MET A 173 29.16 0.02 -11.91
N GLY A 174 30.10 -0.51 -12.70
CA GLY A 174 31.54 -0.34 -12.49
C GLY A 174 32.14 -1.16 -11.34
N SER A 175 31.34 -1.97 -10.62
CA SER A 175 31.86 -2.92 -9.63
C SER A 175 32.37 -4.20 -10.29
N ARG A 176 33.16 -4.99 -9.55
CA ARG A 176 33.65 -6.30 -10.03
C ARG A 176 32.51 -7.29 -10.27
N SER A 177 31.46 -7.25 -9.46
CA SER A 177 30.32 -8.17 -9.55
C SER A 177 29.29 -7.73 -10.59
N PHE A 178 29.18 -6.41 -10.83
CA PHE A 178 28.23 -5.81 -11.79
C PHE A 178 28.93 -4.78 -12.68
N PRO A 179 29.84 -5.18 -13.60
CA PRO A 179 30.55 -4.21 -14.43
C PRO A 179 29.62 -3.30 -15.24
N PHE A 180 28.49 -3.85 -15.71
CA PHE A 180 27.48 -3.17 -16.53
C PHE A 180 26.20 -2.82 -15.76
N GLY A 181 26.20 -2.90 -14.43
CA GLY A 181 25.01 -2.75 -13.59
C GLY A 181 24.25 -4.07 -13.37
N TRP A 182 23.14 -3.99 -12.62
CA TRP A 182 22.32 -5.14 -12.23
C TRP A 182 21.53 -5.75 -13.41
N SER A 183 21.24 -4.95 -14.44
CA SER A 183 20.43 -5.29 -15.63
C SER A 183 18.93 -5.51 -15.35
N ARG A 184 18.11 -5.37 -16.40
CA ARG A 184 16.67 -5.64 -16.31
C ARG A 184 16.41 -7.11 -16.02
N GLU A 185 17.15 -8.00 -16.67
CA GLU A 185 17.03 -9.44 -16.53
C GLU A 185 17.30 -9.86 -15.08
N GLY A 186 18.34 -9.30 -14.46
CA GLY A 186 18.66 -9.55 -13.04
C GLY A 186 17.59 -9.03 -12.08
N ALA A 187 17.04 -7.84 -12.34
CA ALA A 187 15.95 -7.29 -11.54
C ALA A 187 14.66 -8.13 -11.67
N VAL A 188 14.33 -8.58 -12.89
CA VAL A 188 13.17 -9.44 -13.16
C VAL A 188 13.30 -10.79 -12.45
N GLU A 189 14.45 -11.45 -12.58
CA GLU A 189 14.71 -12.72 -11.89
C GLU A 189 14.53 -12.58 -10.37
N HIS A 190 15.04 -11.49 -9.79
CA HIS A 190 14.89 -11.25 -8.37
C HIS A 190 13.44 -10.97 -7.95
N ALA A 191 12.71 -10.15 -8.71
CA ALA A 191 11.29 -9.88 -8.45
C ALA A 191 10.45 -11.17 -8.47
N LEU A 192 10.68 -12.04 -9.45
CA LEU A 192 10.01 -13.35 -9.55
C LEU A 192 10.40 -14.28 -8.38
N LYS A 193 11.67 -14.26 -7.96
CA LYS A 193 12.13 -15.02 -6.78
C LYS A 193 11.51 -14.54 -5.46
N ILE A 194 11.30 -13.24 -5.31
CA ILE A 194 10.56 -12.69 -4.16
C ILE A 194 9.14 -13.27 -4.16
N LEU A 195 8.46 -13.24 -5.31
CA LEU A 195 7.09 -13.72 -5.42
C LEU A 195 6.95 -15.23 -5.27
N SER A 196 7.93 -16.02 -5.70
CA SER A 196 7.90 -17.47 -5.46
C SER A 196 7.97 -17.82 -3.97
N ASN A 197 8.68 -17.00 -3.17
CA ASN A 197 8.82 -17.21 -1.73
C ASN A 197 7.66 -16.59 -0.93
N GLU A 198 7.16 -15.43 -1.35
CA GLU A 198 6.07 -14.69 -0.71
C GLU A 198 4.99 -14.30 -1.72
N PRO A 199 4.11 -15.24 -2.13
CA PRO A 199 3.11 -15.04 -3.18
C PRO A 199 2.17 -13.86 -3.00
N PHE A 200 1.91 -13.48 -1.74
CA PHE A 200 1.00 -12.38 -1.36
C PHE A 200 1.77 -11.21 -0.75
N ILE A 201 3.04 -11.02 -1.09
CA ILE A 201 3.81 -9.85 -0.66
C ILE A 201 3.09 -8.55 -1.09
N SER A 202 2.95 -7.60 -0.17
CA SER A 202 2.38 -6.27 -0.43
C SER A 202 3.29 -5.45 -1.34
N ALA A 203 2.72 -4.47 -2.06
CA ALA A 203 3.49 -3.55 -2.90
C ALA A 203 4.66 -2.90 -2.16
N SER A 204 4.43 -2.41 -0.92
CA SER A 204 5.47 -1.75 -0.13
C SER A 204 6.65 -2.66 0.22
N LYS A 205 6.39 -3.88 0.68
CA LYS A 205 7.46 -4.85 1.00
C LYS A 205 8.25 -5.25 -0.24
N MET A 206 7.60 -5.41 -1.40
CA MET A 206 8.26 -5.77 -2.64
C MET A 206 9.16 -4.63 -3.14
N ALA A 207 8.64 -3.40 -3.22
CA ALA A 207 9.41 -2.21 -3.58
C ALA A 207 10.65 -2.03 -2.69
N LYS A 208 10.48 -2.13 -1.36
CA LYS A 208 11.59 -2.07 -0.39
C LYS A 208 12.64 -3.13 -0.61
N LYS A 209 12.25 -4.38 -0.88
CA LYS A 209 13.21 -5.45 -1.16
C LYS A 209 14.02 -5.16 -2.43
N MET A 210 13.38 -4.65 -3.48
CA MET A 210 14.06 -4.27 -4.72
C MET A 210 15.07 -3.13 -4.50
N VAL A 211 14.66 -2.03 -3.87
CA VAL A 211 15.55 -0.89 -3.59
C VAL A 211 16.69 -1.30 -2.65
N ASN A 212 16.41 -2.04 -1.58
CA ASN A 212 17.45 -2.49 -0.65
C ASN A 212 18.51 -3.38 -1.34
N LEU A 213 18.10 -4.22 -2.29
CA LEU A 213 19.04 -5.05 -3.03
C LEU A 213 19.89 -4.23 -4.01
N ALA A 214 19.27 -3.27 -4.72
CA ALA A 214 20.01 -2.34 -5.57
C ALA A 214 21.05 -1.54 -4.76
N THR A 215 20.65 -0.98 -3.61
CA THR A 215 21.55 -0.29 -2.68
C THR A 215 22.68 -1.20 -2.19
N LEU A 216 22.41 -2.49 -1.98
CA LEU A 216 23.45 -3.45 -1.61
C LEU A 216 24.44 -3.69 -2.75
N HIS A 217 23.97 -3.75 -4.00
CA HIS A 217 24.85 -3.85 -5.18
C HIS A 217 25.78 -2.63 -5.31
N ASP A 218 25.34 -1.47 -4.85
CA ASP A 218 26.16 -0.25 -4.77
C ASP A 218 27.11 -0.18 -3.56
N GLY A 219 27.12 -1.18 -2.69
CA GLY A 219 27.98 -1.20 -1.50
C GLY A 219 27.36 -0.57 -0.26
N GLY A 220 26.03 -0.47 -0.20
CA GLY A 220 25.26 -0.01 0.96
C GLY A 220 24.75 1.43 0.86
N HIS A 221 25.16 2.17 -0.16
CA HIS A 221 24.69 3.53 -0.44
C HIS A 221 24.43 3.70 -1.94
N PRO A 222 23.26 4.20 -2.37
CA PRO A 222 22.95 4.34 -3.80
C PRO A 222 23.95 5.25 -4.52
N LYS A 223 24.42 4.82 -5.69
CA LYS A 223 25.31 5.63 -6.56
C LYS A 223 24.53 6.61 -7.44
N ASP A 224 23.25 6.32 -7.65
CA ASP A 224 22.28 7.19 -8.30
C ASP A 224 20.95 7.22 -7.52
N ASP A 225 20.05 8.10 -7.90
CA ASP A 225 18.69 8.07 -7.41
C ASP A 225 18.02 6.74 -7.81
N THR A 226 17.42 6.05 -6.84
CA THR A 226 16.98 4.67 -7.01
C THR A 226 15.53 4.54 -6.54
N SER A 227 14.63 4.34 -7.48
CA SER A 227 13.19 4.22 -7.21
C SER A 227 12.59 2.95 -7.80
N CYS A 228 11.72 2.31 -7.03
CA CYS A 228 10.95 1.15 -7.47
C CYS A 228 9.51 1.26 -6.98
N GLY A 229 8.59 1.29 -7.94
CA GLY A 229 7.16 1.27 -7.76
C GLY A 229 6.56 -0.11 -8.00
N VAL A 230 5.53 -0.44 -7.23
CA VAL A 230 4.75 -1.67 -7.38
C VAL A 230 3.27 -1.34 -7.31
N ILE A 231 2.51 -1.82 -8.30
CA ILE A 231 1.05 -1.91 -8.25
C ILE A 231 0.68 -3.38 -8.13
N TYR A 232 -0.13 -3.72 -7.15
CA TYR A 232 -0.61 -5.08 -6.94
C TYR A 232 -2.14 -5.11 -6.94
N PHE A 233 -2.70 -5.76 -7.96
CA PHE A 233 -4.14 -5.93 -8.18
C PHE A 233 -4.62 -7.10 -7.33
N ARG A 234 -5.17 -6.84 -6.15
CA ARG A 234 -5.47 -7.92 -5.19
C ARG A 234 -6.84 -7.83 -4.58
N GLU A 235 -7.28 -8.91 -3.96
CA GLU A 235 -8.45 -8.82 -3.08
C GLU A 235 -8.11 -7.95 -1.85
N PRO A 236 -8.99 -7.00 -1.45
CA PRO A 236 -8.77 -6.19 -0.26
C PRO A 236 -8.70 -7.10 0.97
N ARG A 237 -7.67 -6.89 1.79
CA ARG A 237 -7.53 -7.56 3.09
C ARG A 237 -8.49 -6.87 4.05
N LYS A 238 -9.51 -7.62 4.44
CA LYS A 238 -10.55 -7.14 5.35
C LYS A 238 -10.21 -7.49 6.79
N LEU A 239 -10.44 -6.55 7.68
CA LEU A 239 -10.30 -6.73 9.12
C LEU A 239 -11.57 -6.30 9.81
N LEU A 240 -12.06 -7.11 10.74
CA LEU A 240 -13.11 -6.74 11.66
C LEU A 240 -12.48 -6.44 13.02
N LEU A 241 -12.65 -5.22 13.52
CA LEU A 241 -12.30 -4.85 14.88
C LEU A 241 -13.58 -4.65 15.69
N VAL A 242 -13.76 -5.44 16.73
CA VAL A 242 -14.96 -5.41 17.56
C VAL A 242 -14.60 -4.96 18.97
N SER A 243 -15.35 -4.02 19.54
CA SER A 243 -15.21 -3.66 20.94
C SER A 243 -16.55 -3.37 21.60
N GLY A 244 -16.86 -4.15 22.64
CA GLY A 244 -18.14 -4.11 23.34
C GLY A 244 -19.23 -4.94 22.67
N PRO A 245 -20.14 -5.56 23.45
CA PRO A 245 -21.31 -6.25 22.90
C PRO A 245 -22.50 -5.29 22.66
N PRO A 246 -23.57 -5.75 21.98
CA PRO A 246 -24.83 -5.00 21.83
C PRO A 246 -25.43 -4.60 23.17
N TYR A 247 -26.13 -3.46 23.22
CA TYR A 247 -26.82 -3.02 24.45
C TYR A 247 -27.93 -3.99 24.88
N ILE A 248 -28.67 -4.58 23.92
CA ILE A 248 -29.79 -5.47 24.20
C ILE A 248 -29.35 -6.93 23.98
N GLU A 249 -29.43 -7.75 25.03
CA GLU A 249 -29.03 -9.17 25.01
C GLU A 249 -29.69 -9.99 23.89
N LYS A 250 -30.92 -9.66 23.49
CA LYS A 250 -31.61 -10.35 22.39
C LYS A 250 -30.87 -10.27 21.05
N HIS A 251 -29.94 -9.32 20.91
CA HIS A 251 -29.12 -9.13 19.71
C HIS A 251 -27.76 -9.82 19.80
N ASP A 252 -27.43 -10.48 20.91
CA ASP A 252 -26.14 -11.17 21.12
C ASP A 252 -25.91 -12.23 20.03
N LEU A 253 -26.93 -13.03 19.69
CA LEU A 253 -26.83 -14.05 18.65
C LEU A 253 -26.58 -13.45 17.26
N ASP A 254 -27.33 -12.41 16.89
CA ASP A 254 -27.17 -11.73 15.60
C ASP A 254 -25.76 -11.13 15.46
N PHE A 255 -25.29 -10.51 16.54
CA PHE A 255 -23.94 -9.97 16.65
C PHE A 255 -22.87 -11.06 16.50
N ALA A 256 -22.99 -12.16 17.24
CA ALA A 256 -22.04 -13.26 17.16
C ALA A 256 -22.02 -13.90 15.76
N LEU A 257 -23.19 -14.08 15.13
CA LEU A 257 -23.31 -14.54 13.76
C LEU A 257 -22.67 -13.57 12.76
N LYS A 258 -22.79 -12.25 12.97
CA LYS A 258 -22.13 -11.24 12.15
C LYS A 258 -20.61 -11.36 12.23
N VAL A 259 -20.04 -11.49 13.43
CA VAL A 259 -18.60 -11.73 13.65
C VAL A 259 -18.16 -13.03 12.97
N LYS A 260 -18.92 -14.12 13.12
CA LYS A 260 -18.61 -15.42 12.50
C LYS A 260 -18.59 -15.34 10.97
N ARG A 261 -19.61 -14.70 10.37
CA ARG A 261 -19.81 -14.61 8.92
C ARG A 261 -18.85 -13.64 8.22
N PHE A 262 -18.18 -12.77 8.97
CA PHE A 262 -17.21 -11.83 8.40
C PHE A 262 -16.08 -12.58 7.67
N LYS A 263 -15.85 -12.22 6.40
CA LYS A 263 -14.78 -12.77 5.56
C LYS A 263 -13.55 -11.87 5.64
N GLY A 264 -12.62 -12.22 6.52
CA GLY A 264 -11.39 -11.48 6.79
C GLY A 264 -10.85 -11.81 8.18
N LYS A 265 -9.77 -11.13 8.58
CA LYS A 265 -9.22 -11.25 9.93
C LYS A 265 -10.17 -10.64 10.95
N LYS A 266 -10.18 -11.13 12.19
CA LYS A 266 -11.10 -10.71 13.26
C LYS A 266 -10.35 -10.44 14.55
N ILE A 267 -10.59 -9.26 15.12
CA ILE A 267 -10.09 -8.85 16.43
C ILE A 267 -11.29 -8.58 17.33
N ILE A 268 -11.28 -9.18 18.53
CA ILE A 268 -12.21 -8.83 19.60
C ILE A 268 -11.41 -8.16 20.72
N ALA A 269 -11.63 -6.86 20.91
CA ALA A 269 -11.11 -6.08 22.01
C ALA A 269 -12.19 -5.95 23.10
N GLY A 270 -12.24 -6.92 24.00
CA GLY A 270 -13.28 -7.03 25.02
C GLY A 270 -13.42 -8.44 25.56
N GLY A 271 -13.01 -8.70 26.82
CA GLY A 271 -13.20 -10.00 27.47
C GLY A 271 -14.66 -10.46 27.48
N THR A 272 -15.57 -9.62 28.00
CA THR A 272 -17.03 -9.87 27.99
C THR A 272 -17.58 -10.01 26.57
N THR A 273 -17.02 -9.29 25.60
CA THR A 273 -17.45 -9.40 24.20
C THR A 273 -17.07 -10.76 23.62
N ALA A 274 -15.86 -11.23 23.94
CA ALA A 274 -15.37 -12.55 23.53
C ALA A 274 -16.19 -13.69 24.18
N GLU A 275 -16.52 -13.57 25.46
CA GLU A 275 -17.38 -14.53 26.16
C GLU A 275 -18.77 -14.65 25.54
N ILE A 276 -19.40 -13.53 25.16
CA ILE A 276 -20.71 -13.53 24.49
C ILE A 276 -20.61 -14.22 23.13
N VAL A 277 -19.61 -13.87 22.32
CA VAL A 277 -19.41 -14.52 21.00
C VAL A 277 -19.17 -16.02 21.17
N ALA A 278 -18.38 -16.43 22.17
CA ALA A 278 -18.10 -17.82 22.44
C ALA A 278 -19.36 -18.58 22.92
N ARG A 279 -20.14 -17.98 23.81
CA ARG A 279 -21.41 -18.53 24.32
C ARG A 279 -22.42 -18.77 23.21
N GLU A 280 -22.72 -17.73 22.43
CA GLU A 280 -23.76 -17.78 21.39
C GLU A 280 -23.44 -18.75 20.25
N LEU A 281 -22.15 -18.98 20.00
CA LEU A 281 -21.69 -19.85 18.91
C LEU A 281 -21.19 -21.21 19.40
N ALA A 282 -21.27 -21.48 20.71
CA ALA A 282 -20.73 -22.67 21.36
C ALA A 282 -19.25 -22.94 20.99
N LEU A 283 -18.43 -21.89 21.03
CA LEU A 283 -17.00 -21.94 20.70
C LEU A 283 -16.14 -22.12 21.96
N LYS A 284 -14.95 -22.68 21.80
CA LYS A 284 -13.97 -22.74 22.89
C LYS A 284 -13.43 -21.36 23.22
N PHE A 285 -13.38 -21.03 24.50
CA PHE A 285 -12.81 -19.80 25.05
C PHE A 285 -11.75 -20.15 26.10
N ASP A 286 -10.59 -19.51 26.03
CA ASP A 286 -9.50 -19.64 27.01
C ASP A 286 -8.99 -18.24 27.40
N VAL A 287 -8.95 -18.00 28.72
CA VAL A 287 -8.44 -16.77 29.31
C VAL A 287 -6.93 -16.94 29.41
N GLY A 288 -6.21 -16.46 28.40
CA GLY A 288 -4.76 -16.67 28.31
C GLY A 288 -4.02 -16.18 29.55
N MET A 289 -2.93 -16.87 29.88
CA MET A 289 -2.20 -16.65 31.15
C MET A 289 -0.82 -15.99 30.97
N MET A 290 -0.29 -15.96 29.74
CA MET A 290 1.06 -15.46 29.46
C MET A 290 1.03 -13.98 29.06
N ALA A 291 1.49 -13.10 29.94
CA ALA A 291 1.65 -11.69 29.64
C ALA A 291 2.89 -11.46 28.75
N SER A 292 2.69 -10.83 27.58
CA SER A 292 3.77 -10.42 26.67
C SER A 292 4.06 -8.91 26.73
N ASP A 293 3.32 -8.18 27.55
CA ASP A 293 3.38 -6.74 27.70
C ASP A 293 3.26 -6.39 29.21
N PRO A 294 4.12 -5.53 29.76
CA PRO A 294 4.07 -5.17 31.17
C PRO A 294 2.87 -4.28 31.55
N GLU A 295 2.26 -3.59 30.58
CA GLU A 295 1.14 -2.65 30.81
C GLU A 295 -0.24 -3.28 30.52
N LEU A 296 -0.28 -4.42 29.81
CA LEU A 296 -1.53 -4.97 29.28
C LEU A 296 -1.76 -6.42 29.75
N PRO A 297 -3.03 -6.81 29.97
CA PRO A 297 -3.38 -8.20 30.21
C PRO A 297 -2.99 -9.11 29.02
N PRO A 298 -2.80 -10.42 29.28
CA PRO A 298 -2.51 -11.39 28.24
C PRO A 298 -3.61 -11.46 27.18
N VAL A 299 -3.24 -11.90 25.98
CA VAL A 299 -4.21 -12.22 24.92
C VAL A 299 -5.06 -13.43 25.32
N SER A 300 -6.34 -13.40 24.99
CA SER A 300 -7.25 -14.54 25.15
C SER A 300 -7.41 -15.29 23.82
N PHE A 301 -8.04 -16.46 23.87
CA PHE A 301 -8.32 -17.27 22.69
C PHE A 301 -9.82 -17.55 22.56
N VAL A 302 -10.37 -17.33 21.36
CA VAL A 302 -11.69 -17.80 20.94
C VAL A 302 -11.52 -18.53 19.62
N GLU A 303 -12.10 -19.73 19.51
CA GLU A 303 -12.05 -20.50 18.27
C GLU A 303 -12.60 -19.69 17.07
N GLY A 304 -11.81 -19.58 16.00
CA GLY A 304 -12.21 -18.87 14.78
C GLY A 304 -12.07 -17.34 14.82
N ILE A 305 -11.43 -16.80 15.85
CA ILE A 305 -11.06 -15.38 15.98
C ILE A 305 -9.52 -15.26 15.99
N ASP A 306 -8.96 -14.34 15.20
CA ASP A 306 -7.51 -14.23 15.02
C ASP A 306 -6.81 -13.62 16.24
N LEU A 307 -7.46 -12.67 16.94
CA LEU A 307 -6.89 -12.03 18.12
C LEU A 307 -7.99 -11.60 19.10
N VAL A 308 -7.83 -11.97 20.37
CA VAL A 308 -8.70 -11.50 21.46
C VAL A 308 -7.85 -10.82 22.52
N THR A 309 -8.21 -9.59 22.88
CA THR A 309 -7.50 -8.77 23.87
C THR A 309 -8.47 -8.24 24.91
N GLU A 310 -7.94 -7.63 25.98
CA GLU A 310 -8.75 -7.06 27.08
C GLU A 310 -9.88 -6.15 26.56
N GLY A 311 -9.56 -5.07 25.85
CA GLY A 311 -10.55 -4.05 25.57
C GLY A 311 -9.95 -2.65 25.55
N ILE A 312 -10.46 -1.77 26.41
CA ILE A 312 -10.21 -0.34 26.31
C ILE A 312 -8.78 0.06 26.66
N LEU A 313 -8.11 -0.64 27.57
CA LEU A 313 -6.71 -0.36 27.93
C LEU A 313 -5.80 -0.69 26.74
N THR A 314 -6.05 -1.84 26.11
CA THR A 314 -5.32 -2.26 24.91
C THR A 314 -5.53 -1.27 23.77
N LEU A 315 -6.78 -0.88 23.49
CA LEU A 315 -7.09 0.10 22.45
C LEU A 315 -6.52 1.49 22.76
N GLY A 316 -6.49 1.90 24.04
CA GLY A 316 -5.83 3.12 24.46
C GLY A 316 -4.33 3.13 24.16
N LYS A 317 -3.65 2.00 24.38
CA LYS A 317 -2.24 1.83 23.98
C LYS A 317 -2.07 1.80 22.46
N VAL A 318 -2.97 1.16 21.71
CA VAL A 318 -2.98 1.18 20.24
C VAL A 318 -3.05 2.61 19.71
N ALA A 319 -3.98 3.43 20.24
CA ALA A 319 -4.10 4.83 19.83
C ALA A 319 -2.79 5.61 20.07
N ARG A 320 -2.16 5.46 21.25
CA ARG A 320 -0.86 6.11 21.57
C ARG A 320 0.23 5.72 20.59
N ILE A 321 0.36 4.43 20.24
CA ILE A 321 1.39 3.96 19.33
C ILE A 321 1.12 4.45 17.90
N LEU A 322 -0.13 4.42 17.43
CA LEU A 322 -0.49 4.89 16.07
C LEU A 322 -0.16 6.37 15.85
N GLU A 323 -0.34 7.21 16.87
CA GLU A 323 0.04 8.63 16.79
C GLU A 323 1.53 8.83 16.57
N GLY A 324 2.36 8.13 17.33
CA GLY A 324 3.81 8.17 17.22
C GLY A 324 4.40 7.32 16.10
N PHE A 325 3.58 6.53 15.40
CA PHE A 325 4.05 5.53 14.45
C PHE A 325 4.80 6.16 13.26
N LYS A 326 5.98 5.63 12.99
CA LYS A 326 6.87 5.99 11.89
C LYS A 326 7.33 4.71 11.17
N SER A 327 7.92 4.86 9.99
CA SER A 327 8.41 3.73 9.18
C SER A 327 9.44 2.85 9.89
N ASP A 328 10.17 3.39 10.88
CA ASP A 328 11.18 2.73 11.70
C ASP A 328 10.65 2.20 13.05
N THR A 329 9.35 2.37 13.32
CA THR A 329 8.74 1.93 14.59
C THR A 329 8.82 0.41 14.72
N ARG A 330 9.56 -0.06 15.74
CA ARG A 330 9.70 -1.49 16.05
C ARG A 330 8.56 -1.93 16.97
N LEU A 331 7.67 -2.74 16.41
CA LEU A 331 6.55 -3.32 17.15
C LEU A 331 7.03 -4.57 17.94
N GLY A 332 6.73 -4.59 19.23
CA GLY A 332 6.98 -5.73 20.13
C GLY A 332 6.02 -6.88 19.87
N ASN A 333 5.83 -7.81 20.82
CA ASN A 333 4.84 -8.90 20.73
C ASN A 333 3.66 -8.72 21.69
N GLY A 334 3.43 -7.49 22.15
CA GLY A 334 2.32 -7.14 23.03
C GLY A 334 0.96 -7.20 22.31
N PRO A 335 -0.16 -7.28 23.05
CA PRO A 335 -1.50 -7.26 22.47
C PRO A 335 -1.75 -6.04 21.56
N ALA A 336 -1.29 -4.86 21.98
CA ALA A 336 -1.41 -3.64 21.18
C ALA A 336 -0.57 -3.69 19.90
N ASP A 337 0.66 -4.18 19.97
CA ASP A 337 1.52 -4.35 18.79
C ASP A 337 0.92 -5.31 17.77
N LEU A 338 0.29 -6.39 18.23
CA LEU A 338 -0.40 -7.36 17.38
C LEU A 338 -1.60 -6.73 16.67
N ILE A 339 -2.42 -5.93 17.39
CA ILE A 339 -3.51 -5.17 16.77
C ILE A 339 -2.95 -4.25 15.68
N ILE A 340 -1.88 -3.49 15.97
CA ILE A 340 -1.30 -2.56 15.01
C ILE A 340 -0.78 -3.29 13.77
N ARG A 341 -0.10 -4.43 13.94
CA ARG A 341 0.32 -5.26 12.80
C ARG A 341 -0.87 -5.65 11.93
N MET A 342 -1.94 -6.14 12.53
CA MET A 342 -3.15 -6.50 11.78
C MET A 342 -3.81 -5.30 11.10
N LEU A 343 -3.86 -4.12 11.76
CA LEU A 343 -4.38 -2.88 11.17
C LEU A 343 -3.54 -2.43 9.97
N MET A 344 -2.20 -2.46 10.09
CA MET A 344 -1.29 -2.05 9.01
C MET A 344 -1.35 -3.02 7.81
N GLU A 345 -1.54 -4.31 8.06
CA GLU A 345 -1.67 -5.35 7.03
C GLU A 345 -3.01 -5.33 6.28
N SER A 346 -4.01 -4.61 6.78
CA SER A 346 -5.38 -4.61 6.27
C SER A 346 -5.68 -3.35 5.46
N ASP A 347 -6.59 -3.44 4.50
CA ASP A 347 -6.97 -2.30 3.63
C ASP A 347 -8.33 -1.75 3.99
N LYS A 348 -9.28 -2.66 4.24
CA LYS A 348 -10.65 -2.35 4.63
C LYS A 348 -10.87 -2.79 6.07
N ILE A 349 -11.10 -1.84 6.96
CA ILE A 349 -11.25 -2.10 8.38
C ILE A 349 -12.70 -1.78 8.77
N HIS A 350 -13.43 -2.80 9.16
CA HIS A 350 -14.78 -2.67 9.67
C HIS A 350 -14.71 -2.65 11.20
N VAL A 351 -15.16 -1.55 11.81
CA VAL A 351 -15.15 -1.37 13.26
C VAL A 351 -16.57 -1.50 13.78
N ILE A 352 -16.81 -2.45 14.68
CA ILE A 352 -18.08 -2.61 15.38
C ILE A 352 -17.90 -2.12 16.82
N ILE A 353 -18.72 -1.14 17.21
CA ILE A 353 -18.71 -0.52 18.53
C ILE A 353 -19.98 -0.89 19.27
N GLY A 354 -19.86 -1.77 20.25
CA GLY A 354 -20.96 -2.13 21.14
C GLY A 354 -21.29 -1.03 22.14
N THR A 355 -22.58 -0.83 22.33
CA THR A 355 -23.14 0.20 23.22
C THR A 355 -23.50 -0.30 24.62
N ARG A 356 -23.24 -1.57 24.94
CA ARG A 356 -23.42 -2.10 26.29
C ARG A 356 -22.40 -1.54 27.27
N ILE A 357 -22.90 -1.14 28.44
CA ILE A 357 -22.11 -0.76 29.61
C ILE A 357 -21.66 -2.04 30.32
N ASN A 358 -20.38 -2.12 30.69
CA ASN A 358 -19.85 -3.29 31.39
C ASN A 358 -20.36 -3.31 32.84
N VAL A 359 -21.13 -4.35 33.21
CA VAL A 359 -21.77 -4.46 34.53
C VAL A 359 -20.79 -4.96 35.60
N ALA A 360 -19.61 -5.47 35.20
CA ALA A 360 -18.59 -5.98 36.11
C ALA A 360 -17.84 -4.90 36.91
N HIS A 361 -18.01 -3.62 36.54
CA HIS A 361 -17.51 -2.47 37.30
C HIS A 361 -18.70 -1.69 37.88
N GLN A 362 -19.07 -1.95 39.14
CA GLN A 362 -20.06 -1.17 39.87
C GLN A 362 -19.47 0.18 40.34
N ASP A 363 -19.09 1.05 39.40
CA ASP A 363 -18.55 2.38 39.68
C ASP A 363 -19.52 3.46 39.15
N PRO A 364 -19.91 4.49 39.92
CA PRO A 364 -20.81 5.57 39.50
C PRO A 364 -20.40 6.35 38.24
N THR A 365 -19.20 6.09 37.71
CA THR A 365 -18.63 6.67 36.49
C THR A 365 -19.02 5.95 35.18
N LEU A 366 -19.95 4.99 35.21
CA LEU A 366 -20.41 4.15 34.07
C LEU A 366 -20.71 4.87 32.72
N PRO A 367 -21.24 6.11 32.64
CA PRO A 367 -21.35 6.83 31.38
C PRO A 367 -19.98 7.14 30.73
N VAL A 368 -18.96 7.32 31.56
CA VAL A 368 -17.60 7.72 31.17
C VAL A 368 -16.89 6.59 30.42
N GLU A 369 -17.08 5.31 30.78
CA GLU A 369 -16.39 4.20 30.10
C GLU A 369 -16.86 4.02 28.64
N LEU A 370 -18.17 4.14 28.38
CA LEU A 370 -18.70 4.14 27.02
C LEU A 370 -18.19 5.33 26.20
N GLU A 371 -18.15 6.52 26.81
CA GLU A 371 -17.60 7.72 26.18
C GLU A 371 -16.10 7.55 25.89
N ILE A 372 -15.34 6.95 26.81
CA ILE A 372 -13.91 6.63 26.62
C ILE A 372 -13.75 5.65 25.44
N ARG A 373 -14.51 4.55 25.38
CA ARG A 373 -14.45 3.57 24.28
C ARG A 373 -14.73 4.21 22.93
N ARG A 374 -15.81 4.97 22.83
CA ARG A 374 -16.16 5.70 21.60
C ARG A 374 -15.09 6.69 21.21
N THR A 375 -14.53 7.42 22.16
CA THR A 375 -13.48 8.42 21.91
C THR A 375 -12.19 7.77 21.43
N VAL A 376 -11.74 6.69 22.09
CA VAL A 376 -10.53 5.96 21.71
C VAL A 376 -10.68 5.33 20.33
N LEU A 377 -11.80 4.67 20.03
CA LEU A 377 -12.02 4.07 18.71
C LEU A 377 -12.14 5.13 17.62
N LYS A 378 -12.86 6.24 17.85
CA LYS A 378 -12.89 7.36 16.90
C LYS A 378 -11.49 7.91 16.62
N ARG A 379 -10.66 8.05 17.66
CA ARG A 379 -9.25 8.47 17.50
C ARG A 379 -8.46 7.49 16.64
N ILE A 380 -8.62 6.17 16.86
CA ILE A 380 -7.98 5.14 16.04
C ILE A 380 -8.47 5.23 14.58
N VAL A 381 -9.78 5.33 14.37
CA VAL A 381 -10.40 5.46 13.03
C VAL A 381 -9.81 6.67 12.30
N ASN A 382 -9.81 7.85 12.92
CA ASN A 382 -9.26 9.07 12.32
C ASN A 382 -7.77 8.90 11.97
N LEU A 383 -6.96 8.28 12.84
CA LEU A 383 -5.56 8.02 12.54
C LEU A 383 -5.40 7.09 11.34
N LEU A 384 -6.20 6.03 11.25
CA LEU A 384 -6.17 5.07 10.14
C LEU A 384 -6.56 5.74 8.81
N GLU A 385 -7.56 6.61 8.81
CA GLU A 385 -8.02 7.32 7.61
C GLU A 385 -7.05 8.44 7.20
N GLU A 386 -6.67 9.33 8.12
CA GLU A 386 -5.90 10.53 7.79
C GLU A 386 -4.40 10.24 7.62
N LYS A 387 -3.81 9.42 8.51
CA LYS A 387 -2.36 9.18 8.52
C LYS A 387 -1.96 7.98 7.67
N PHE A 388 -2.81 6.96 7.59
CA PHE A 388 -2.49 5.70 6.91
C PHE A 388 -3.35 5.43 5.67
N LEU A 389 -4.27 6.33 5.33
CA LEU A 389 -5.11 6.27 4.13
C LEU A 389 -5.86 4.93 3.98
N LYS A 390 -6.29 4.35 5.11
CA LYS A 390 -7.08 3.10 5.14
C LYS A 390 -8.56 3.39 4.90
N GLU A 391 -9.28 2.42 4.33
CA GLU A 391 -10.73 2.50 4.19
C GLU A 391 -11.36 1.93 5.47
N VAL A 392 -11.99 2.78 6.28
CA VAL A 392 -12.58 2.38 7.56
C VAL A 392 -14.09 2.59 7.53
N SER A 393 -14.86 1.63 8.06
CA SER A 393 -16.29 1.82 8.27
C SER A 393 -16.64 1.54 9.72
N VAL A 394 -17.48 2.38 10.33
CA VAL A 394 -17.88 2.23 11.72
C VAL A 394 -19.36 1.87 11.81
N GLU A 395 -19.67 0.84 12.60
CA GLU A 395 -21.02 0.42 12.94
C GLU A 395 -21.23 0.45 14.46
N TYR A 396 -22.38 0.95 14.92
CA TYR A 396 -22.77 0.95 16.32
C TYR A 396 -23.89 -0.07 16.55
N ILE A 397 -23.77 -0.90 17.59
CA ILE A 397 -24.72 -1.99 17.91
C ILE A 397 -25.14 -2.02 19.38
#